data_AF-A0A8S7K565-F1
#
_entry.id   AF-A0A8S7K565-F1
#
_cell.length_a   1.000
_cell.length_b   1.000
_cell.length_c   1.000
_cell.angle_alpha   90.00
_cell.angle_beta   90.00
_cell.angle_gamma   90.00
#
_symmetry.space_group_name_H-M   'P 1'
#
loop_
_entity.id
_entity.type
_entity.pdbx_description
1 polymer ?
#
loop_
_entity_poly.entity_id
_entity_poly.type
_entity_poly.pdbx_seq_one_letter_code
_entity_poly.pdbx_strand_id
1 'polypeptide(L)'
;IPYATDPAGNRLPDPELHPDSTLTVWPDNRIAEDAHYVYRHDEYGRLTEKTDRIPAGVIRTDDERTHHYHYDSQHRLVFYTRIQHGEPLVESRYLYDPLGRRMAKRVWRRERDLTGWMSLSRKPEVTWYGWDGDRLTTVQTDTTRIQTVYEPGSFTPLIRVETENGEREKAQRRSLAETLQQEGSENGHGVVFPAELVRLLDRLEEEIRADRVSSESRAWLAQCGLTVEQLARQ
;
A
#
# COMPACT_ATOMS: atom_id res chain seq x y z
N ILE A 1 0.11 7.37 -33.44
CA ILE A 1 1.39 7.64 -34.15
C ILE A 1 2.39 6.61 -33.64
N PRO A 2 3.06 5.82 -34.49
CA PRO A 2 4.05 4.86 -34.03
C PRO A 2 5.27 5.61 -33.48
N TYR A 3 5.72 5.27 -32.28
CA TYR A 3 6.93 5.82 -31.69
C TYR A 3 8.17 5.24 -32.40
N ALA A 4 9.14 6.08 -32.72
CA ALA A 4 10.45 5.60 -33.18
C ALA A 4 11.20 4.95 -32.00
N THR A 5 11.86 3.83 -32.26
CA THR A 5 12.70 3.13 -31.28
C THR A 5 14.07 2.85 -31.86
N ASP A 6 15.08 2.82 -31.01
CA ASP A 6 16.41 2.33 -31.37
C ASP A 6 16.41 0.78 -31.50
N PRO A 7 17.53 0.16 -31.94
CA PRO A 7 17.61 -1.31 -32.07
C PRO A 7 17.43 -2.10 -30.77
N ALA A 8 17.59 -1.47 -29.59
CA ALA A 8 17.38 -2.08 -28.29
C ALA A 8 15.92 -1.90 -27.79
N GLY A 9 15.07 -1.22 -28.57
CA GLY A 9 13.67 -0.98 -28.24
C GLY A 9 13.44 0.22 -27.34
N ASN A 10 14.46 1.05 -27.09
CA ASN A 10 14.28 2.29 -26.34
C ASN A 10 13.58 3.32 -27.22
N ARG A 11 12.63 4.06 -26.64
CA ARG A 11 11.92 5.12 -27.34
C ARG A 11 12.88 6.28 -27.67
N LEU A 12 12.91 6.69 -28.94
CA LEU A 12 13.65 7.88 -29.38
C LEU A 12 12.80 9.15 -29.18
N PRO A 13 13.43 10.33 -29.13
CA PRO A 13 12.73 11.61 -29.10
C PRO A 13 11.72 11.71 -30.24
N ASP A 14 10.57 12.30 -29.96
CA ASP A 14 9.52 12.48 -30.97
C ASP A 14 10.02 13.46 -32.04
N PRO A 15 10.18 13.04 -33.31
CA PRO A 15 10.72 13.90 -34.36
C PRO A 15 9.79 15.07 -34.72
N GLU A 16 8.49 14.98 -34.42
CA GLU A 16 7.57 16.11 -34.63
C GLU A 16 7.79 17.21 -33.59
N LEU A 17 8.12 16.83 -32.35
CA LEU A 17 8.36 17.76 -31.25
C LEU A 17 9.82 18.22 -31.17
N HIS A 18 10.75 17.38 -31.62
CA HIS A 18 12.19 17.59 -31.54
C HIS A 18 12.86 17.23 -32.88
N PRO A 19 12.57 17.98 -33.97
CA PRO A 19 13.05 17.69 -35.32
C PRO A 19 14.58 17.80 -35.45
N ASP A 20 15.22 18.56 -34.55
CA ASP A 20 16.67 18.74 -34.52
C ASP A 20 17.41 17.59 -33.82
N SER A 21 16.68 16.60 -33.26
CA SER A 21 17.31 15.46 -32.60
C SER A 21 18.00 14.56 -33.63
N THR A 22 19.31 14.39 -33.48
CA THR A 22 20.13 13.46 -34.28
C THR A 22 20.32 12.10 -33.60
N LEU A 23 19.63 11.87 -32.48
CA LEU A 23 19.80 10.70 -31.65
C LEU A 23 19.19 9.46 -32.32
N THR A 24 20.01 8.44 -32.54
CA THR A 24 19.59 7.17 -33.13
C THR A 24 19.65 6.00 -32.16
N VAL A 25 20.33 6.16 -31.02
CA VAL A 25 20.47 5.16 -29.96
C VAL A 25 20.77 5.82 -28.61
N TRP A 26 20.26 5.24 -27.53
CA TRP A 26 20.63 5.66 -26.18
C TRP A 26 21.88 4.93 -25.67
N PRO A 27 22.93 5.64 -25.24
CA PRO A 27 24.04 5.02 -24.52
C PRO A 27 23.53 4.27 -23.28
N ASP A 28 24.08 3.08 -23.04
CA ASP A 28 23.76 2.21 -21.90
C ASP A 28 22.26 1.88 -21.73
N ASN A 29 21.45 2.01 -22.78
CA ASN A 29 19.98 1.93 -22.73
C ASN A 29 19.35 2.90 -21.69
N ARG A 30 19.99 4.05 -21.46
CA ARG A 30 19.51 5.08 -20.52
C ARG A 30 18.86 6.23 -21.29
N ILE A 31 17.53 6.25 -21.29
CA ILE A 31 16.75 7.35 -21.89
C ILE A 31 17.02 8.64 -21.10
N ALA A 32 17.65 9.63 -21.72
CA ALA A 32 17.96 10.90 -21.06
C ALA A 32 16.91 11.99 -21.33
N GLU A 33 16.09 11.85 -22.36
CA GLU A 33 15.00 12.79 -22.66
C GLU A 33 13.93 12.14 -23.54
N ASP A 34 12.71 12.63 -23.45
CA ASP A 34 11.59 12.28 -24.34
C ASP A 34 10.87 13.54 -24.85
N ALA A 35 9.64 13.36 -25.33
CA ALA A 35 8.78 14.45 -25.79
C ALA A 35 8.56 15.56 -24.74
N HIS A 36 8.48 15.19 -23.46
CA HIS A 36 8.02 16.05 -22.37
C HIS A 36 9.02 16.21 -21.23
N TYR A 37 10.00 15.32 -21.10
CA TYR A 37 10.86 15.29 -19.93
C TYR A 37 12.34 15.08 -20.27
N VAL A 38 13.19 15.55 -19.37
CA VAL A 38 14.61 15.24 -19.27
C VAL A 38 14.83 14.41 -18.01
N TYR A 39 15.69 13.40 -18.12
CA TYR A 39 15.96 12.38 -17.10
C TYR A 39 17.44 12.36 -16.75
N ARG A 40 17.76 12.33 -15.45
CA ARG A 40 19.13 12.15 -14.95
C ARG A 40 19.23 10.88 -14.13
N HIS A 41 20.31 10.15 -14.32
CA HIS A 41 20.56 8.87 -13.65
C HIS A 41 21.86 8.96 -12.85
N ASP A 42 21.95 8.20 -11.76
CA ASP A 42 23.21 8.03 -11.03
C ASP A 42 24.15 7.01 -11.70
N GLU A 43 25.32 6.78 -11.09
CA GLU A 43 26.32 5.81 -11.56
C GLU A 43 25.75 4.39 -11.71
N TYR A 44 24.78 4.01 -10.86
CA TYR A 44 24.11 2.71 -10.88
C TYR A 44 22.94 2.65 -11.87
N GLY A 45 22.67 3.74 -12.61
CA GLY A 45 21.59 3.82 -13.59
C GLY A 45 20.20 4.02 -12.99
N ARG A 46 20.10 4.43 -11.71
CA ARG A 46 18.82 4.77 -11.08
C ARG A 46 18.43 6.20 -11.43
N LEU A 47 17.18 6.40 -11.84
CA LEU A 47 16.64 7.74 -12.12
C LEU A 47 16.68 8.60 -10.85
N THR A 48 17.46 9.67 -10.83
CA THR A 48 17.56 10.59 -9.67
C THR A 48 16.79 11.87 -9.87
N GLU A 49 16.61 12.31 -11.12
CA GLU A 49 15.88 13.52 -11.44
C GLU A 49 15.06 13.37 -12.72
N LYS A 50 13.85 13.91 -12.71
CA LYS A 50 13.00 14.07 -13.90
C LYS A 50 12.46 15.49 -13.93
N THR A 51 12.69 16.22 -15.01
CA THR A 51 12.24 17.61 -15.16
C THR A 51 11.50 17.78 -16.48
N ASP A 52 10.56 18.70 -16.54
CA ASP A 52 9.92 19.07 -17.80
C ASP A 52 10.96 19.53 -18.84
N ARG A 53 10.79 19.07 -20.08
CA ARG A 53 11.60 19.46 -21.23
C ARG A 53 10.98 20.69 -21.86
N ILE A 54 11.65 21.83 -21.76
CA ILE A 54 11.20 23.09 -22.37
C ILE A 54 11.87 23.22 -23.74
N PRO A 55 11.12 23.28 -24.84
CA PRO A 55 11.69 23.52 -26.17
C PRO A 55 12.41 24.86 -26.24
N ALA A 56 13.46 24.92 -27.06
CA ALA A 56 14.21 26.16 -27.27
C ALA A 56 13.30 27.27 -27.81
N GLY A 57 13.40 28.48 -27.24
CA GLY A 57 12.61 29.64 -27.66
C GLY A 57 11.21 29.75 -27.05
N VAL A 58 10.77 28.79 -26.24
CA VAL A 58 9.51 28.88 -25.48
C VAL A 58 9.76 29.62 -24.16
N ILE A 59 8.86 30.56 -23.82
CA ILE A 59 8.87 31.22 -22.51
C ILE A 59 8.51 30.17 -21.47
N ARG A 60 9.34 30.03 -20.44
CA ARG A 60 9.05 29.19 -19.27
C ARG A 60 7.72 29.64 -18.68
N THR A 61 6.67 28.85 -18.87
CA THR A 61 5.50 28.96 -18.01
C THR A 61 5.96 28.51 -16.65
N ASP A 62 5.67 29.31 -15.64
CA ASP A 62 6.01 29.03 -14.24
C ASP A 62 5.15 27.84 -13.70
N ASP A 63 5.15 26.72 -14.41
CA ASP A 63 4.48 25.47 -14.08
C ASP A 63 5.41 24.24 -14.12
N GLU A 64 6.67 24.46 -14.48
CA GLU A 64 7.73 23.47 -14.53
C GLU A 64 7.94 22.76 -13.19
N ARG A 65 8.05 21.44 -13.26
CA ARG A 65 8.22 20.57 -12.11
C ARG A 65 9.52 19.79 -12.22
N THR A 66 10.23 19.76 -11.10
CA THR A 66 11.37 18.86 -10.92
C THR A 66 10.98 17.77 -9.93
N HIS A 67 11.20 16.53 -10.35
CA HIS A 67 10.99 15.33 -9.57
C HIS A 67 12.35 14.83 -9.10
N HIS A 68 12.53 14.60 -7.81
CA HIS A 68 13.73 14.02 -7.23
C HIS A 68 13.42 12.65 -6.64
N TYR A 69 14.34 11.71 -6.85
CA TYR A 69 14.22 10.31 -6.44
C TYR A 69 15.45 9.91 -5.63
N HIS A 70 15.21 9.37 -4.45
CA HIS A 70 16.27 9.02 -3.50
C HIS A 70 16.17 7.56 -3.10
N TYR A 71 17.31 6.89 -3.11
CA TYR A 71 17.42 5.46 -2.92
C TYR A 71 18.24 5.13 -1.68
N ASP A 72 17.93 4.00 -1.05
CA ASP A 72 18.79 3.42 -0.02
C ASP A 72 19.98 2.65 -0.64
N SER A 73 20.82 2.08 0.23
CA SER A 73 21.97 1.25 -0.18
C SER A 73 21.56 -0.08 -0.83
N GLN A 74 20.30 -0.48 -0.72
CA GLN A 74 19.75 -1.66 -1.41
C GLN A 74 19.07 -1.28 -2.73
N HIS A 75 19.31 -0.06 -3.23
CA HIS A 75 18.74 0.46 -4.49
C HIS A 75 17.21 0.55 -4.51
N ARG A 76 16.57 0.70 -3.34
CA ARG A 76 15.11 0.88 -3.23
C ARG A 76 14.78 2.36 -3.11
N LEU A 77 13.77 2.82 -3.85
CA LEU A 77 13.28 4.19 -3.75
C LEU A 77 12.64 4.42 -2.38
N VAL A 78 13.26 5.22 -1.52
CA VAL A 78 12.81 5.48 -0.14
C VAL A 78 12.23 6.88 0.05
N PHE A 79 12.60 7.84 -0.82
CA PHE A 79 12.09 9.20 -0.75
C PHE A 79 11.93 9.80 -2.15
N TYR A 80 10.86 10.57 -2.32
CA TYR A 80 10.50 11.25 -3.55
C TYR A 80 9.98 12.64 -3.24
N THR A 81 10.40 13.64 -4.02
CA THR A 81 9.89 15.01 -3.92
C THR A 81 9.55 15.54 -5.30
N ARG A 82 8.42 16.25 -5.41
CA ARG A 82 8.09 17.05 -6.60
C ARG A 82 8.08 18.52 -6.23
N ILE A 83 8.91 19.30 -6.88
CA ILE A 83 9.15 20.72 -6.60
C ILE A 83 8.64 21.55 -7.77
N GLN A 84 8.04 22.70 -7.45
CA GLN A 84 7.69 23.75 -8.41
C GLN A 84 8.12 25.08 -7.79
N HIS A 85 8.88 25.92 -8.51
CA HIS A 85 9.46 27.17 -7.99
C HIS A 85 10.24 27.05 -6.68
N GLY A 86 11.04 25.99 -6.53
CA GLY A 86 11.80 25.76 -5.30
C GLY A 86 10.94 25.27 -4.12
N GLU A 87 9.64 25.14 -4.30
CA GLU A 87 8.72 24.73 -3.25
C GLU A 87 8.21 23.29 -3.45
N PRO A 88 8.18 22.44 -2.41
CA PRO A 88 7.68 21.08 -2.52
C PRO A 88 6.15 21.06 -2.69
N LEU A 89 5.68 20.48 -3.80
CA LEU A 89 4.27 20.17 -4.04
C LEU A 89 3.86 18.85 -3.41
N VAL A 90 4.76 17.87 -3.44
CA VAL A 90 4.52 16.52 -2.93
C VAL A 90 5.82 16.00 -2.36
N GLU A 91 5.73 15.36 -1.20
CA GLU A 91 6.77 14.47 -0.68
C GLU A 91 6.18 13.08 -0.48
N SER A 92 6.99 12.05 -0.72
CA SER A 92 6.59 10.67 -0.46
C SER A 92 7.73 9.87 0.13
N ARG A 93 7.42 9.06 1.13
CA ARG A 93 8.35 8.13 1.77
C ARG A 93 7.84 6.70 1.66
N TYR A 94 8.74 5.76 1.45
CA TYR A 94 8.41 4.35 1.24
C TYR A 94 9.17 3.49 2.25
N LEU A 95 8.48 2.52 2.83
CA LEU A 95 9.07 1.53 3.73
C LEU A 95 8.98 0.15 3.08
N TYR A 96 10.02 -0.65 3.26
CA TYR A 96 10.14 -1.98 2.69
C TYR A 96 10.52 -2.98 3.77
N ASP A 97 10.12 -4.22 3.58
CA ASP A 97 10.61 -5.34 4.38
C ASP A 97 11.99 -5.82 3.88
N PRO A 98 12.64 -6.78 4.57
CA PRO A 98 13.95 -7.30 4.15
C PRO A 98 13.96 -7.97 2.77
N LEU A 99 12.82 -8.47 2.29
CA LEU A 99 12.68 -9.07 0.96
C LEU A 99 12.47 -8.01 -0.14
N GLY A 100 12.38 -6.73 0.23
CA GLY A 100 12.22 -5.61 -0.71
C GLY A 100 10.77 -5.32 -1.09
N ARG A 101 9.79 -5.94 -0.42
CA ARG A 101 8.36 -5.67 -0.66
C ARG A 101 7.97 -4.41 0.09
N ARG A 102 7.21 -3.52 -0.56
CA ARG A 102 6.78 -2.26 0.05
C ARG A 102 5.77 -2.56 1.15
N MET A 103 6.06 -2.15 2.39
CA MET A 103 5.17 -2.28 3.55
C MET A 103 4.31 -1.04 3.77
N ALA A 104 4.84 0.14 3.45
CA ALA A 104 4.12 1.39 3.61
C ALA A 104 4.51 2.45 2.60
N LYS A 105 3.58 3.35 2.33
CA LYS A 105 3.76 4.60 1.59
C LYS A 105 3.16 5.74 2.42
N ARG A 106 3.91 6.82 2.60
CA ARG A 106 3.46 8.05 3.23
C ARG A 106 3.55 9.18 2.22
N VAL A 107 2.50 9.96 2.04
CA VAL A 107 2.45 11.07 1.08
C VAL A 107 2.03 12.34 1.79
N TRP A 108 2.85 13.38 1.66
CA TRP A 108 2.52 14.73 2.06
C TRP A 108 2.23 15.53 0.80
N ARG A 109 1.14 16.30 0.80
CA ARG A 109 0.75 17.12 -0.35
C ARG A 109 0.70 18.57 0.07
N ARG A 110 1.08 19.46 -0.83
CA ARG A 110 0.96 20.88 -0.59
C ARG A 110 -0.52 21.25 -0.60
N GLU A 111 -0.99 21.76 0.52
CA GLU A 111 -2.36 22.14 0.76
C GLU A 111 -2.43 23.50 1.43
N ARG A 112 -3.61 24.11 1.39
CA ARG A 112 -3.88 25.37 2.07
C ARG A 112 -4.30 25.07 3.51
N ASP A 113 -3.60 25.64 4.49
CA ASP A 113 -4.02 25.53 5.89
C ASP A 113 -5.14 26.53 6.24
N LEU A 114 -5.62 26.48 7.48
CA LEU A 114 -6.70 27.35 7.98
C LEU A 114 -6.35 28.85 7.96
N THR A 115 -5.05 29.20 7.85
CA THR A 115 -4.58 30.59 7.74
C THR A 115 -4.45 31.06 6.29
N GLY A 116 -4.65 30.15 5.33
CA GLY A 116 -4.44 30.41 3.90
C GLY A 116 -3.02 30.16 3.42
N TRP A 117 -2.12 29.69 4.29
CA TRP A 117 -0.73 29.40 3.94
C TRP A 117 -0.62 28.08 3.18
N MET A 118 0.25 28.03 2.16
CA MET A 118 0.48 26.84 1.33
C MET A 118 1.72 26.09 1.80
N SER A 119 1.53 24.96 2.48
CA SER A 119 2.61 24.09 2.95
C SER A 119 2.25 22.61 2.74
N LEU A 120 3.23 21.72 2.87
CA LEU A 120 2.95 20.30 2.93
C LEU A 120 2.01 20.00 4.11
N SER A 121 1.08 19.06 3.89
CA SER A 121 0.12 18.63 4.89
C SER A 121 0.81 18.28 6.21
N ARG A 122 0.16 18.56 7.35
CA ARG A 122 0.78 18.22 8.65
C ARG A 122 0.85 16.72 8.89
N LYS A 123 -0.15 15.99 8.40
CA LYS A 123 -0.23 14.53 8.46
C LYS A 123 -0.12 13.96 7.04
N PRO A 124 0.63 12.87 6.85
CA PRO A 124 0.65 12.19 5.57
C PRO A 124 -0.62 11.37 5.35
N GLU A 125 -1.01 11.24 4.09
CA GLU A 125 -1.80 10.11 3.62
C GLU A 125 -0.93 8.84 3.76
N VAL A 126 -1.42 7.81 4.44
CA VAL A 126 -0.66 6.57 4.66
C VAL A 126 -1.38 5.41 3.98
N THR A 127 -0.62 4.64 3.20
CA THR A 127 -1.06 3.35 2.66
C THR A 127 -0.16 2.25 3.23
N TRP A 128 -0.78 1.23 3.81
CA TRP A 128 -0.13 0.01 4.29
C TRP A 128 -0.38 -1.14 3.32
N TYR A 129 0.61 -2.01 3.21
CA TYR A 129 0.61 -3.16 2.31
C TYR A 129 0.93 -4.42 3.12
N GLY A 130 0.00 -5.38 3.12
CA GLY A 130 0.16 -6.68 3.76
C GLY A 130 0.46 -7.76 2.73
N TRP A 131 1.42 -8.62 3.05
CA TRP A 131 1.94 -9.64 2.14
C TRP A 131 1.80 -11.04 2.73
N ASP A 132 1.51 -12.02 1.88
CA ASP A 132 1.63 -13.46 2.15
C ASP A 132 2.58 -14.06 1.11
N GLY A 133 3.81 -14.38 1.52
CA GLY A 133 4.90 -14.60 0.55
C GLY A 133 4.97 -13.43 -0.43
N ASP A 134 5.02 -13.70 -1.73
CA ASP A 134 5.11 -12.64 -2.75
C ASP A 134 3.75 -12.05 -3.14
N ARG A 135 2.67 -12.42 -2.44
CA ARG A 135 1.31 -12.01 -2.78
C ARG A 135 0.88 -10.83 -1.93
N LEU A 136 0.45 -9.75 -2.59
CA LEU A 136 -0.13 -8.59 -1.91
C LEU A 136 -1.56 -8.92 -1.48
N THR A 137 -1.75 -9.25 -0.22
CA THR A 137 -3.06 -9.70 0.29
C THR A 137 -3.88 -8.57 0.91
N THR A 138 -3.24 -7.47 1.32
CA THR A 138 -3.95 -6.33 1.94
C THR A 138 -3.39 -5.01 1.43
N VAL A 139 -4.26 -4.09 1.06
CA VAL A 139 -3.95 -2.66 0.90
C VAL A 139 -4.86 -1.88 1.81
N GLN A 140 -4.31 -1.04 2.68
CA GLN A 140 -5.09 -0.29 3.65
C GLN A 140 -4.69 1.18 3.65
N THR A 141 -5.66 2.05 3.39
CA THR A 141 -5.56 3.50 3.62
C THR A 141 -6.21 3.84 4.97
N ASP A 142 -6.34 5.13 5.26
CA ASP A 142 -7.18 5.64 6.34
C ASP A 142 -8.68 5.35 6.11
N THR A 143 -9.14 5.41 4.86
CA THR A 143 -10.56 5.25 4.52
C THR A 143 -10.98 3.84 4.14
N THR A 144 -10.09 3.04 3.55
CA THR A 144 -10.46 1.80 2.86
C THR A 144 -9.45 0.70 3.13
N ARG A 145 -9.95 -0.54 3.23
CA ARG A 145 -9.15 -1.75 3.23
C ARG A 145 -9.59 -2.66 2.10
N ILE A 146 -8.63 -3.05 1.28
CA ILE A 146 -8.79 -4.05 0.22
C ILE A 146 -8.08 -5.30 0.68
N GLN A 147 -8.76 -6.45 0.63
CA GLN A 147 -8.16 -7.76 0.85
C GLN A 147 -8.36 -8.64 -0.38
N THR A 148 -7.30 -9.30 -0.81
CA THR A 148 -7.34 -10.25 -1.91
C THR A 148 -6.94 -11.63 -1.41
N VAL A 149 -7.81 -12.61 -1.63
CA VAL A 149 -7.49 -14.03 -1.43
C VAL A 149 -7.16 -14.62 -2.79
N TYR A 150 -6.09 -15.38 -2.84
CA TYR A 150 -5.58 -16.01 -4.05
C TYR A 150 -5.83 -17.51 -4.02
N GLU A 151 -5.84 -18.12 -5.21
CA GLU A 151 -5.77 -19.58 -5.33
C GLU A 151 -4.53 -20.14 -4.60
N PRO A 152 -4.60 -21.35 -4.03
CA PRO A 152 -3.45 -21.98 -3.41
C PRO A 152 -2.25 -22.08 -4.37
N GLY A 153 -1.09 -21.58 -3.95
CA GLY A 153 0.15 -21.65 -4.75
C GLY A 153 0.15 -20.79 -6.03
N SER A 154 -0.83 -19.91 -6.22
CA SER A 154 -0.99 -19.11 -7.44
C SER A 154 -1.14 -17.62 -7.14
N PHE A 155 -0.95 -16.80 -8.18
CA PHE A 155 -1.24 -15.36 -8.20
C PHE A 155 -2.63 -15.04 -8.77
N THR A 156 -3.42 -16.05 -9.14
CA THR A 156 -4.81 -15.88 -9.57
C THR A 156 -5.67 -15.42 -8.38
N PRO A 157 -6.30 -14.23 -8.42
CA PRO A 157 -7.19 -13.79 -7.35
C PRO A 157 -8.49 -14.59 -7.39
N LEU A 158 -8.89 -15.16 -6.25
CA LEU A 158 -10.19 -15.81 -6.05
C LEU A 158 -11.26 -14.79 -5.67
N ILE A 159 -10.96 -13.94 -4.69
CA ILE A 159 -11.89 -12.94 -4.20
C ILE A 159 -11.12 -11.68 -3.81
N ARG A 160 -11.70 -10.53 -4.12
CA ARG A 160 -11.25 -9.22 -3.67
C ARG A 160 -12.38 -8.55 -2.89
N VAL A 161 -12.15 -8.33 -1.61
CA VAL A 161 -13.07 -7.66 -0.70
C VAL A 161 -12.58 -6.24 -0.49
N GLU A 162 -13.46 -5.26 -0.69
CA GLU A 162 -13.19 -3.86 -0.43
C GLU A 162 -14.15 -3.39 0.67
N THR A 163 -13.60 -2.84 1.74
CA THR A 163 -14.37 -2.46 2.92
C THR A 163 -13.94 -1.07 3.34
N GLU A 164 -14.90 -0.17 3.51
CA GLU A 164 -14.64 1.11 4.17
C GLU A 164 -14.25 0.87 5.62
N ASN A 165 -13.17 1.50 6.08
CA ASN A 165 -12.66 1.30 7.43
C ASN A 165 -13.67 1.71 8.50
N GLY A 166 -14.48 2.74 8.25
CA GLY A 166 -15.56 3.15 9.15
C GLY A 166 -16.63 2.07 9.32
N GLU A 167 -16.96 1.32 8.27
CA GLU A 167 -17.86 0.16 8.37
C GLU A 167 -17.21 -1.01 9.11
N ARG A 168 -15.90 -1.18 9.00
CA ARG A 168 -15.15 -2.17 9.81
C ARG A 168 -15.08 -1.79 11.29
N GLU A 169 -14.95 -0.51 11.62
CA GLU A 169 -15.00 -0.04 13.01
C GLU A 169 -16.39 -0.23 13.62
N LYS A 170 -17.45 -0.09 12.81
CA LYS A 170 -18.83 -0.43 13.20
C LYS A 170 -19.07 -1.93 13.28
N ALA A 171 -18.33 -2.74 12.52
CA ALA A 171 -18.25 -4.18 12.72
C ALA A 171 -17.47 -4.47 14.01
N GLN A 172 -18.13 -4.16 15.13
CA GLN A 172 -17.69 -4.51 16.47
C GLN A 172 -17.25 -5.98 16.44
N ARG A 173 -16.01 -6.25 16.84
CA ARG A 173 -15.56 -7.62 17.09
C ARG A 173 -16.44 -8.16 18.20
N ARG A 174 -17.44 -8.94 17.82
CA ARG A 174 -18.27 -9.66 18.77
C ARG A 174 -17.38 -10.65 19.51
N SER A 175 -17.44 -10.67 20.83
CA SER A 175 -16.74 -11.70 21.60
C SER A 175 -17.26 -13.08 21.20
N LEU A 176 -16.50 -14.12 21.55
CA LEU A 176 -16.93 -15.50 21.36
C LEU A 176 -18.28 -15.74 22.06
N ALA A 177 -18.47 -15.15 23.25
CA ALA A 177 -19.73 -15.19 23.98
C ALA A 177 -20.86 -14.51 23.20
N GLU A 178 -20.65 -13.30 22.69
CA GLU A 178 -21.66 -12.56 21.93
C GLU A 178 -22.07 -13.29 20.65
N THR A 179 -21.11 -13.93 19.97
CA THR A 179 -21.35 -14.71 18.76
C THR A 179 -22.20 -15.95 19.07
N LEU A 180 -21.81 -16.72 20.09
CA LEU A 180 -22.53 -17.95 20.49
C LEU A 180 -23.94 -17.66 21.05
N GLN A 181 -24.12 -16.55 21.78
CA GLN A 181 -25.44 -16.13 22.25
C GLN A 181 -26.40 -15.76 21.11
N GLN A 182 -25.85 -15.24 20.01
CA GLN A 182 -26.62 -14.89 18.82
C GLN A 182 -26.93 -16.10 17.94
N GLU A 183 -25.98 -17.02 17.77
CA GLU A 183 -26.17 -18.25 16.99
C GLU A 183 -27.10 -19.26 17.67
N GLY A 184 -27.08 -19.34 19.01
CA GLY A 184 -28.02 -20.18 19.77
C GLY A 184 -29.48 -19.70 19.75
N SER A 185 -29.75 -18.54 19.14
CA SER A 185 -31.08 -17.94 19.03
C SER A 185 -31.81 -18.42 17.76
N GLU A 186 -32.12 -19.70 17.67
CA GLU A 186 -32.83 -20.28 16.51
C GLU A 186 -34.24 -19.69 16.29
N ASN A 187 -34.85 -19.08 17.31
CA ASN A 187 -36.24 -18.58 17.29
C ASN A 187 -36.38 -17.07 17.56
N GLY A 188 -35.30 -16.28 17.47
CA GLY A 188 -35.35 -14.83 17.70
C GLY A 188 -35.51 -14.39 19.16
N HIS A 189 -35.46 -15.33 20.12
CA HIS A 189 -35.33 -15.03 21.54
C HIS A 189 -33.85 -15.13 21.93
N GLY A 190 -33.23 -13.99 22.24
CA GLY A 190 -31.81 -13.94 22.60
C GLY A 190 -31.50 -14.83 23.81
N VAL A 191 -30.56 -15.77 23.65
CA VAL A 191 -30.06 -16.60 24.74
C VAL A 191 -29.08 -15.76 25.55
N VAL A 192 -29.41 -15.48 26.80
CA VAL A 192 -28.49 -14.79 27.74
C VAL A 192 -27.68 -15.84 28.49
N PHE A 193 -26.37 -15.89 28.26
CA PHE A 193 -25.49 -16.78 29.01
C PHE A 193 -25.29 -16.30 30.45
N PRO A 194 -25.15 -17.22 31.43
CA PRO A 194 -24.72 -16.87 32.77
C PRO A 194 -23.35 -16.17 32.77
N ALA A 195 -23.14 -15.23 33.70
CA ALA A 195 -21.90 -14.44 33.77
C ALA A 195 -20.62 -15.29 33.88
N GLU A 196 -20.70 -16.45 34.56
CA GLU A 196 -19.57 -17.39 34.67
C GLU A 196 -19.21 -18.01 33.32
N LEU A 197 -20.21 -18.34 32.49
CA LEU A 197 -19.97 -18.87 31.14
C LEU A 197 -19.37 -17.79 30.23
N VAL A 198 -19.85 -16.54 30.32
CA VAL A 198 -19.27 -15.40 29.58
C VAL A 198 -17.81 -15.21 29.97
N ARG A 199 -17.47 -15.18 31.26
CA ARG A 199 -16.08 -15.07 31.73
C ARG A 199 -15.19 -16.20 31.26
N LEU A 200 -15.73 -17.42 31.16
CA LEU A 200 -14.99 -18.57 30.67
C LEU A 200 -14.72 -18.45 29.17
N LEU A 201 -15.73 -18.06 28.38
CA LEU A 201 -15.61 -17.83 26.94
C LEU A 201 -14.65 -16.67 26.63
N ASP A 202 -14.71 -15.57 27.38
CA ASP A 202 -13.79 -14.44 27.24
C ASP A 202 -12.34 -14.86 27.54
N ARG A 203 -12.12 -15.62 28.63
CA ARG A 203 -10.80 -16.18 28.97
C ARG A 203 -10.30 -17.09 27.86
N LEU A 204 -11.14 -17.99 27.36
CA LEU A 204 -10.79 -18.88 26.26
C LEU A 204 -10.42 -18.11 25.00
N GLU A 205 -11.18 -17.07 24.66
CA GLU A 205 -10.91 -16.20 23.51
C GLU A 205 -9.56 -15.49 23.64
N GLU A 206 -9.22 -14.97 24.82
CA GLU A 206 -7.91 -14.39 25.11
C GLU A 206 -6.78 -15.42 24.99
N GLU A 207 -6.99 -16.61 25.54
CA GLU A 207 -6.01 -17.71 25.50
C GLU A 207 -5.74 -18.22 24.08
N ILE A 208 -6.79 -18.33 23.25
CA ILE A 208 -6.67 -18.69 21.83
C ILE A 208 -5.92 -17.59 21.07
N ARG A 209 -6.28 -16.31 21.27
CA ARG A 209 -5.57 -15.17 20.64
C ARG A 209 -4.11 -15.08 21.03
N ALA A 210 -3.76 -15.54 22.24
CA ALA A 210 -2.40 -15.58 22.76
C ALA A 210 -1.65 -16.88 22.40
N ASP A 211 -2.27 -17.79 21.64
CA ASP A 211 -1.78 -19.14 21.30
C ASP A 211 -1.31 -19.94 22.53
N ARG A 212 -2.01 -19.78 23.66
CA ARG A 212 -1.64 -20.32 24.97
C ARG A 212 -2.87 -20.81 25.75
N VAL A 213 -3.58 -21.78 25.18
CA VAL A 213 -4.77 -22.38 25.82
C VAL A 213 -4.39 -23.20 27.05
N SER A 214 -4.95 -22.81 28.20
CA SER A 214 -4.67 -23.43 29.49
C SER A 214 -5.22 -24.85 29.58
N SER A 215 -4.67 -25.66 30.49
CA SER A 215 -5.16 -27.03 30.73
C SER A 215 -6.61 -27.05 31.20
N GLU A 216 -7.03 -26.03 31.96
CA GLU A 216 -8.41 -25.83 32.42
C GLU A 216 -9.35 -25.63 31.23
N SER A 217 -9.03 -24.69 30.34
CA SER A 217 -9.79 -24.43 29.12
C SER A 217 -9.82 -25.63 28.17
N ARG A 218 -8.72 -26.38 28.04
CA ARG A 218 -8.67 -27.62 27.25
C ARG A 218 -9.57 -28.71 27.83
N ALA A 219 -9.56 -28.88 29.16
CA ALA A 219 -10.42 -29.86 29.83
C ALA A 219 -11.89 -29.48 29.71
N TRP A 220 -12.22 -28.20 29.80
CA TRP A 220 -13.57 -27.70 29.60
C TRP A 220 -14.04 -27.91 28.15
N LEU A 221 -13.22 -27.55 27.15
CA LEU A 221 -13.52 -27.81 25.73
C LEU A 221 -13.78 -29.30 25.47
N ALA A 222 -12.98 -30.18 26.07
CA ALA A 222 -13.14 -31.63 25.94
C ALA A 222 -14.49 -32.11 26.52
N GLN A 223 -14.97 -31.52 27.62
CA GLN A 223 -16.32 -31.81 28.16
C GLN A 223 -17.43 -31.37 27.19
N CYS A 224 -17.20 -30.29 26.45
CA CYS A 224 -18.10 -29.83 25.38
C CYS A 224 -17.94 -30.61 24.07
N GLY A 225 -17.05 -31.61 24.02
CA GLY A 225 -16.77 -32.39 22.80
C GLY A 225 -15.97 -31.65 21.74
N LEU A 226 -15.30 -30.55 22.12
CA LEU A 226 -14.50 -29.70 21.24
C LEU A 226 -13.00 -29.83 21.54
N THR A 227 -12.19 -29.54 20.54
CA THR A 227 -10.72 -29.42 20.66
C THR A 227 -10.25 -28.06 20.15
N VAL A 228 -9.10 -27.60 20.65
CA VAL A 228 -8.50 -26.32 20.22
C VAL A 228 -8.16 -26.38 18.72
N GLU A 229 -7.72 -27.55 18.26
CA GLU A 229 -7.37 -27.81 16.87
C GLU A 229 -8.60 -27.78 15.93
N GLN A 230 -9.80 -28.09 16.43
CA GLN A 230 -11.05 -27.91 15.67
C GLN A 230 -11.46 -26.44 15.60
N LEU A 231 -11.31 -25.69 16.70
CA LEU A 231 -11.59 -24.24 16.73
C LEU A 231 -10.66 -23.45 15.82
N ALA A 232 -9.40 -23.87 15.69
CA ALA A 232 -8.42 -23.24 14.79
C ALA A 232 -8.65 -23.57 13.29
N ARG A 233 -9.55 -24.51 12.97
CA ARG A 233 -9.84 -24.96 11.61
C ARG A 233 -11.13 -24.36 11.02
N GLN A 234 -11.89 -23.58 11.80
CA GLN A 234 -13.04 -22.80 11.35
C GLN A 234 -12.63 -21.35 11.05
#